data_AF-A0A7C5WLC9-F1
#
_entry.id   AF-A0A7C5WLC9-F1
#
_cell.length_a   1.000
_cell.length_b   1.000
_cell.length_c   1.000
_cell.angle_alpha   90.00
_cell.angle_beta   90.00
_cell.angle_gamma   90.00
#
_symmetry.space_group_name_H-M   'P 1'
#
loop_
_entity.id
_entity.type
_entity.pdbx_description
1 polymer ?
#
loop_
_entity_poly.entity_id
_entity_poly.type
_entity_poly.pdbx_seq_one_letter_code
_entity_poly.pdbx_strand_id
1 'polypeptide(L)'
;MNAPWPPIEQALRTAERVAVMTGAGISAESGVPTFRDADGSWAGRRPEEVATPAAFAADPVMVWEFYEARRANLERCAPNPGHLALAHLEQRVPELDLITQNVDGLHQLAGSTRVHELHGNIWRVRCERACGVEHEDRQVPLPRPLPPRCPCGARLRPA
;
A
#
# COMPACT_ATOMS: atom_id res chain seq x y z
N MET A 1 38.08 -2.81 13.46
CA MET A 1 37.26 -1.70 14.02
C MET A 1 36.57 -1.04 12.84
N ASN A 2 35.25 -1.16 12.73
CA ASN A 2 34.51 -0.53 11.64
C ASN A 2 34.54 0.98 11.86
N ALA A 3 35.06 1.73 10.88
CA ALA A 3 34.92 3.17 10.88
C ALA A 3 33.42 3.53 10.97
N PRO A 4 33.04 4.57 11.73
CA PRO A 4 31.66 5.01 11.75
C PRO A 4 31.23 5.38 10.33
N TRP A 5 30.02 4.97 9.96
CA TRP A 5 29.42 5.39 8.68
C TRP A 5 29.41 6.92 8.60
N PRO A 6 29.66 7.49 7.41
CA PRO A 6 29.52 8.93 7.24
C PRO A 6 28.07 9.35 7.55
N PRO A 7 27.83 10.62 7.92
CA PRO A 7 26.48 11.16 8.03
C PRO A 7 25.67 10.82 6.78
N ILE A 8 24.39 10.47 6.95
CA ILE A 8 23.53 9.98 5.86
C ILE A 8 23.48 10.95 4.67
N GLU A 9 23.52 12.26 4.93
CA GLU A 9 23.57 13.28 3.89
C GLU A 9 24.81 13.13 2.98
N GLN A 10 25.99 12.90 3.59
CA GLN A 10 27.22 12.71 2.84
C GLN A 10 27.20 11.39 2.07
N ALA A 11 26.67 10.32 2.68
CA ALA A 11 26.50 9.04 2.00
C ALA A 11 25.59 9.17 0.75
N LEU A 12 24.47 9.88 0.89
CA LEU A 12 23.51 10.07 -0.21
C LEU A 12 24.06 10.96 -1.33
N ARG A 13 24.89 11.96 -1.03
CA ARG A 13 25.47 12.86 -2.05
C ARG A 13 26.35 12.15 -3.08
N THR A 14 26.97 11.03 -2.69
CA THR A 14 27.89 10.26 -3.55
C THR A 14 27.34 8.90 -3.92
N ALA A 15 26.13 8.55 -3.47
CA ALA A 15 25.56 7.23 -3.74
C ALA A 15 25.07 7.15 -5.18
N GLU A 16 25.52 6.11 -5.91
CA GLU A 16 25.00 5.80 -7.24
C GLU A 16 23.72 4.96 -7.15
N ARG A 17 23.58 4.17 -6.08
CA ARG A 17 22.43 3.28 -5.84
C ARG A 17 21.95 3.38 -4.40
N VAL A 18 20.65 3.59 -4.21
CA VAL A 18 20.01 3.67 -2.89
C VAL A 18 18.77 2.79 -2.86
N ALA A 19 18.63 1.98 -1.81
CA ALA A 19 17.41 1.25 -1.51
C ALA A 19 16.76 1.85 -0.25
N VAL A 20 15.48 2.17 -0.33
CA VAL A 20 14.69 2.69 0.80
C VAL A 20 13.60 1.69 1.13
N MET A 21 13.52 1.22 2.38
CA MET A 21 12.40 0.40 2.84
C MET A 21 11.47 1.21 3.74
N THR A 22 10.17 1.19 3.43
CA THR A 22 9.14 1.90 4.19
C THR A 22 8.08 0.95 4.74
N GLY A 23 7.38 1.39 5.79
CA GLY A 23 6.26 0.70 6.40
C GLY A 23 5.23 1.71 6.94
N ALA A 24 4.23 1.23 7.68
CA ALA A 24 3.03 2.02 8.01
C ALA A 24 3.33 3.37 8.69
N GLY A 25 4.43 3.47 9.44
CA GLY A 25 4.83 4.71 10.11
C GLY A 25 5.04 5.90 9.17
N ILE A 26 5.47 5.69 7.92
CA ILE A 26 5.61 6.80 6.97
C ILE A 26 4.26 7.41 6.60
N SER A 27 3.17 6.65 6.68
CA SER A 27 1.80 7.08 6.31
C SER A 27 1.00 7.60 7.51
N ALA A 28 1.52 7.49 8.74
CA ALA A 28 0.83 7.94 9.94
C ALA A 28 0.52 9.45 9.90
N GLU A 29 1.50 10.26 9.49
CA GLU A 29 1.33 11.72 9.34
C GLU A 29 0.39 12.10 8.19
N SER A 30 0.04 11.15 7.31
CA SER A 30 -0.99 11.32 6.27
C SER A 30 -2.40 10.98 6.76
N GLY A 31 -2.55 10.65 8.05
CA GLY A 31 -3.83 10.25 8.64
C GLY A 31 -4.21 8.79 8.37
N VAL A 32 -3.27 7.97 7.91
CA VAL A 32 -3.47 6.52 7.75
C VAL A 32 -3.17 5.84 9.09
N PRO A 33 -4.15 5.19 9.74
CA PRO A 33 -3.87 4.45 10.98
C PRO A 33 -2.76 3.42 10.81
N THR A 34 -1.99 3.15 11.86
CA THR A 34 -0.94 2.13 11.81
C THR A 34 -1.39 0.83 12.49
N PHE A 35 -0.71 -0.28 12.20
CA PHE A 35 -1.00 -1.58 12.80
C PHE A 35 -0.66 -1.67 14.30
N ARG A 36 0.10 -0.70 14.85
CA ARG A 36 0.61 -0.75 16.22
C ARG A 36 0.00 0.29 17.16
N ASP A 37 -0.87 1.15 16.65
CA ASP A 37 -1.59 2.09 17.50
C ASP A 37 -2.52 1.30 18.44
N ALA A 38 -2.68 1.78 19.68
CA ALA A 38 -3.47 1.10 20.72
C ALA A 38 -4.92 0.80 20.29
N ASP A 39 -5.40 1.54 19.28
CA ASP A 39 -6.72 1.43 18.66
C ASP A 39 -6.69 0.66 17.31
N GLY A 40 -5.59 -0.05 16.99
CA GLY A 40 -5.26 -0.71 15.71
C GLY A 40 -6.25 -1.74 15.17
N SER A 41 -7.43 -1.82 15.79
CA SER A 41 -8.65 -2.36 15.21
C SER A 41 -9.15 -1.46 14.06
N TRP A 42 -9.09 -1.97 12.85
CA TRP A 42 -9.67 -1.30 11.70
C TRP A 42 -11.13 -1.73 11.62
N ALA A 43 -12.05 -0.81 11.93
CA ALA A 43 -13.47 -1.11 12.12
C ALA A 43 -13.73 -2.20 13.18
N GLY A 44 -12.93 -2.22 14.26
CA GLY A 44 -13.08 -3.20 15.35
C GLY A 44 -12.53 -4.60 15.03
N ARG A 45 -11.88 -4.79 13.86
CA ARG A 45 -11.30 -6.08 13.46
C ARG A 45 -9.79 -6.00 13.29
N ARG A 46 -9.12 -7.09 13.65
CA ARG A 46 -7.70 -7.22 13.38
C ARG A 46 -7.48 -7.62 11.93
N PRO A 47 -6.48 -7.04 11.21
CA PRO A 47 -6.16 -7.43 9.85
C PRO A 47 -5.91 -8.93 9.69
N GLU A 48 -5.31 -9.58 10.69
CA GLU A 48 -5.05 -11.03 10.69
C GLU A 48 -6.33 -11.88 10.64
N GLU A 49 -7.47 -11.32 11.02
CA GLU A 49 -8.77 -12.01 11.02
C GLU A 49 -9.49 -11.90 9.67
N VAL A 50 -9.16 -10.88 8.87
CA VAL A 50 -9.94 -10.51 7.67
C VAL A 50 -9.11 -10.53 6.38
N ALA A 51 -7.81 -10.27 6.46
CA ALA A 51 -6.90 -10.22 5.32
C ALA A 51 -6.23 -11.58 5.05
N THR A 52 -6.99 -12.67 5.16
CA THR A 52 -6.49 -14.04 4.90
C THR A 52 -7.27 -14.71 3.77
N PRO A 53 -6.65 -15.65 3.02
CA PRO A 53 -7.37 -16.45 2.04
C PRO A 53 -8.55 -17.22 2.65
N ALA A 54 -8.40 -17.72 3.89
CA ALA A 54 -9.45 -18.44 4.60
C ALA A 54 -10.65 -17.52 4.94
N ALA A 55 -10.40 -16.31 5.42
CA ALA A 55 -11.44 -15.32 5.70
C ALA A 55 -12.19 -14.94 4.41
N PHE A 56 -11.46 -14.70 3.31
CA PHE A 56 -12.08 -14.38 2.01
C PHE A 56 -12.93 -15.53 1.46
N ALA A 57 -12.50 -16.79 1.64
CA ALA A 57 -13.27 -17.95 1.22
C ALA A 57 -14.53 -18.15 2.08
N ALA A 58 -14.46 -17.84 3.37
CA ALA A 58 -15.57 -17.97 4.32
C ALA A 58 -16.62 -16.87 4.14
N ASP A 59 -16.20 -15.60 4.04
CA ASP A 59 -17.09 -14.45 3.88
C ASP A 59 -16.41 -13.34 3.03
N PRO A 60 -16.52 -13.43 1.69
CA PRO A 60 -15.91 -12.44 0.80
C PRO A 60 -16.59 -11.06 0.91
N VAL A 61 -17.84 -10.99 1.35
CA VAL A 61 -18.56 -9.71 1.49
C VAL A 61 -17.95 -8.94 2.66
N MET A 62 -17.81 -9.59 3.82
CA MET A 62 -17.17 -8.99 5.00
C MET A 62 -15.74 -8.51 4.71
N VAL A 63 -14.95 -9.31 3.98
CA VAL A 63 -13.59 -8.88 3.58
C VAL A 63 -13.65 -7.65 2.68
N TRP A 64 -14.54 -7.61 1.70
CA TRP A 64 -14.65 -6.43 0.84
C TRP A 64 -15.20 -5.19 1.57
N GLU A 65 -16.08 -5.33 2.54
CA GLU A 65 -16.52 -4.23 3.41
C GLU A 65 -15.36 -3.68 4.24
N PHE A 66 -14.50 -4.56 4.76
CA PHE A 66 -13.26 -4.16 5.43
C PHE A 66 -12.33 -3.35 4.50
N TYR A 67 -12.15 -3.81 3.26
CA TYR A 67 -11.33 -3.10 2.27
C TYR A 67 -11.97 -1.79 1.79
N GLU A 68 -13.30 -1.73 1.65
CA GLU A 68 -14.05 -0.52 1.29
C GLU A 68 -13.88 0.57 2.36
N ALA A 69 -14.01 0.22 3.64
CA ALA A 69 -13.81 1.15 4.74
C ALA A 69 -12.39 1.76 4.72
N ARG A 70 -11.38 0.95 4.37
CA ARG A 70 -9.99 1.41 4.23
C ARG A 70 -9.80 2.32 3.01
N ARG A 71 -10.37 1.96 1.85
CA ARG A 71 -10.36 2.83 0.66
C ARG A 71 -11.02 4.17 0.95
N ALA A 72 -12.15 4.18 1.67
CA ALA A 72 -12.84 5.40 2.06
C ALA A 72 -12.08 6.28 3.07
N ASN A 73 -11.19 5.70 3.89
CA ASN A 73 -10.25 6.47 4.71
C ASN A 73 -9.14 7.07 3.82
N LEU A 74 -8.53 6.25 2.97
CA LEU A 74 -7.44 6.67 2.09
C LEU A 74 -7.83 7.73 1.05
N GLU A 75 -9.09 7.76 0.60
CA GLU A 75 -9.65 8.82 -0.26
C GLU A 75 -9.40 10.24 0.31
N ARG A 76 -9.29 10.34 1.64
CA ARG A 76 -9.08 11.60 2.37
C ARG A 76 -7.63 11.87 2.73
N CYS A 77 -6.74 10.93 2.43
CA CYS A 77 -5.32 11.03 2.73
C CYS A 77 -4.54 11.63 1.54
N ALA A 78 -3.45 12.32 1.85
CA ALA A 78 -2.52 12.84 0.85
C ALA A 78 -1.08 12.52 1.26
N PRO A 79 -0.12 12.49 0.31
CA PRO A 79 1.28 12.28 0.65
C PRO A 79 1.78 13.37 1.59
N ASN A 80 2.46 12.97 2.65
CA ASN A 80 3.10 13.90 3.59
C ASN A 80 4.55 14.24 3.15
N PRO A 81 5.24 15.14 3.87
CA PRO A 81 6.62 15.53 3.53
C PRO A 81 7.61 14.37 3.40
N GLY A 82 7.42 13.28 4.16
CA GLY A 82 8.26 12.08 4.05
C GLY A 82 8.16 11.40 2.69
N HIS A 83 6.94 11.22 2.17
CA HIS A 83 6.72 10.68 0.83
C HIS A 83 7.28 11.60 -0.25
N LEU A 84 7.00 12.89 -0.14
CA LEU A 84 7.49 13.90 -1.09
C LEU A 84 9.02 13.98 -1.08
N ALA A 85 9.66 13.83 0.07
CA ALA A 85 11.12 13.81 0.18
C ALA A 85 11.73 12.62 -0.55
N LEU A 86 11.11 11.43 -0.48
CA LEU A 86 11.57 10.25 -1.20
C LEU A 86 11.38 10.37 -2.71
N ALA A 87 10.24 10.90 -3.17
CA ALA A 87 10.02 11.22 -4.58
C ALA A 87 11.07 12.23 -5.10
N HIS A 88 11.39 13.25 -4.31
CA HIS A 88 12.44 14.21 -4.63
C HIS A 88 13.87 13.64 -4.56
N LEU A 89 14.09 12.60 -3.76
CA LEU A 89 15.39 11.92 -3.67
C LEU A 89 15.60 11.02 -4.87
N GLU A 90 14.55 10.35 -5.36
CA GLU A 90 14.58 9.55 -6.59
C GLU A 90 15.05 10.38 -7.81
N GLN A 91 14.68 11.66 -7.86
CA GLN A 91 15.12 12.59 -8.91
C GLN A 91 16.61 12.97 -8.83
N ARG A 92 17.28 12.69 -7.70
CA ARG A 92 18.66 13.14 -7.42
C ARG A 92 19.67 12.01 -7.39
N VAL A 93 19.23 10.80 -7.04
CA VAL A 93 20.07 9.60 -7.00
C VAL A 93 19.93 8.87 -8.35
N PRO A 94 21.03 8.46 -9.01
CA PRO A 94 20.96 7.80 -10.31
C PRO A 94 20.06 6.56 -10.33
N GLU A 95 20.15 5.72 -9.30
CA GLU A 95 19.25 4.58 -9.10
C GLU A 95 18.71 4.58 -7.66
N LEU A 96 17.41 4.80 -7.50
CA LEU A 96 16.72 4.62 -6.23
C LEU A 96 15.61 3.58 -6.37
N ASP A 97 15.61 2.58 -5.50
CA ASP A 97 14.52 1.61 -5.38
C ASP A 97 13.78 1.83 -4.06
N LEU A 98 12.50 2.15 -4.15
CA LEU A 98 11.63 2.34 -2.99
C LEU A 98 10.84 1.06 -2.74
N ILE A 99 11.18 0.34 -1.69
CA ILE A 99 10.50 -0.88 -1.27
C ILE A 99 9.50 -0.52 -0.18
N THR A 100 8.24 -0.91 -0.33
CA THR A 100 7.20 -0.59 0.66
C THR A 100 6.41 -1.81 1.08
N GLN A 101 6.14 -1.89 2.38
CA GLN A 101 5.17 -2.82 2.95
C GLN A 101 3.74 -2.26 2.93
N ASN A 102 3.59 -0.97 2.61
CA ASN A 102 2.31 -0.30 2.60
C ASN A 102 1.53 -0.68 1.34
N VAL A 103 0.22 -0.64 1.44
CA VAL A 103 -0.71 -0.93 0.33
C VAL A 103 -1.53 0.30 -0.06
N ASP A 104 -1.18 1.48 0.47
CA ASP A 104 -1.99 2.72 0.40
C ASP A 104 -1.86 3.49 -0.92
N GLY A 105 -0.77 3.29 -1.67
CA GLY A 105 -0.49 4.00 -2.92
C GLY A 105 0.05 5.43 -2.75
N LEU A 106 0.40 5.86 -1.53
CA LEU A 106 0.82 7.25 -1.26
C LEU A 106 2.19 7.60 -1.87
N HIS A 107 3.08 6.62 -2.04
CA HIS A 107 4.38 6.84 -2.71
C HIS A 107 4.22 7.18 -4.19
N GLN A 108 3.33 6.46 -4.89
CA GLN A 108 3.00 6.73 -6.29
C GLN A 108 2.28 8.07 -6.43
N LEU A 109 1.35 8.37 -5.51
CA LEU A 109 0.69 9.67 -5.49
C LEU A 109 1.66 10.83 -5.21
N ALA A 110 2.74 10.58 -4.45
CA ALA A 110 3.82 11.55 -4.23
C ALA A 110 4.73 11.76 -5.45
N GLY A 111 4.62 10.91 -6.47
CA GLY A 111 5.44 10.94 -7.68
C GLY A 111 6.64 9.99 -7.70
N SER A 112 6.75 9.07 -6.74
CA SER A 112 7.78 8.00 -6.81
C SER A 112 7.44 7.02 -7.92
N THR A 113 8.43 6.64 -8.73
CA THR A 113 8.22 5.82 -9.95
C THR A 113 8.78 4.40 -9.84
N ARG A 114 9.84 4.18 -9.06
CA ARG A 114 10.48 2.87 -8.83
C ARG A 114 10.05 2.28 -7.49
N VAL A 115 8.75 2.05 -7.36
CA VAL A 115 8.12 1.52 -6.13
C VAL A 115 7.90 0.02 -6.24
N HIS A 116 8.42 -0.72 -5.27
CA HIS A 116 8.26 -2.17 -5.10
C HIS A 116 7.30 -2.44 -3.94
N GLU A 117 6.05 -2.79 -4.26
CA GLU A 117 4.98 -3.03 -3.28
C GLU A 117 4.97 -4.50 -2.83
N LEU A 118 5.52 -4.77 -1.64
CA LEU A 118 5.67 -6.14 -1.14
C LEU A 118 4.34 -6.84 -0.84
N HIS A 119 3.31 -6.08 -0.49
CA HIS A 119 2.01 -6.60 -0.05
C HIS A 119 0.87 -6.27 -1.01
N GLY A 120 1.20 -5.93 -2.27
CA GLY A 120 0.21 -5.49 -3.26
C GLY A 120 -0.26 -4.06 -3.03
N ASN A 121 -1.42 -3.72 -3.59
CA ASN A 121 -1.95 -2.36 -3.54
C ASN A 121 -3.47 -2.41 -3.39
N ILE A 122 -4.00 -1.65 -2.42
CA ILE A 122 -5.42 -1.66 -2.10
C ILE A 122 -6.31 -1.21 -3.27
N TRP A 123 -5.75 -0.41 -4.19
CA TRP A 123 -6.42 0.09 -5.39
C TRP A 123 -6.37 -0.91 -6.54
N ARG A 124 -5.70 -2.06 -6.41
CA ARG A 124 -5.67 -3.10 -7.43
C ARG A 124 -6.57 -4.27 -7.06
N VAL A 125 -7.25 -4.81 -8.07
CA VAL A 125 -8.15 -5.95 -7.96
C VAL A 125 -7.76 -7.02 -8.96
N ARG A 126 -7.83 -8.29 -8.55
CA ARG A 126 -7.49 -9.43 -9.40
C ARG A 126 -8.55 -10.52 -9.35
N CYS A 127 -8.66 -11.27 -10.44
CA CYS A 127 -9.59 -12.40 -10.54
C CYS A 127 -9.16 -13.55 -9.61
N GLU A 128 -10.10 -14.06 -8.81
CA GLU A 128 -9.86 -15.21 -7.93
C GLU A 128 -9.53 -16.50 -8.71
N ARG A 129 -10.05 -16.66 -9.94
CA ARG A 129 -9.73 -17.80 -10.82
C ARG A 129 -8.40 -17.63 -11.57
N ALA A 130 -7.71 -16.50 -11.40
CA ALA A 130 -6.50 -16.19 -12.14
C ALA A 130 -6.67 -16.26 -13.67
N CYS A 131 -7.80 -15.76 -14.19
CA CYS A 131 -8.02 -15.70 -15.65
C CYS A 131 -7.24 -14.56 -16.36
N GLY A 132 -6.19 -14.03 -15.72
CA GLY A 132 -5.36 -12.93 -16.22
C GLY A 132 -5.86 -11.51 -15.93
N VAL A 133 -7.07 -11.35 -15.37
CA VAL A 133 -7.59 -10.01 -15.03
C VAL A 133 -6.97 -9.52 -13.72
N GLU A 134 -6.21 -8.42 -13.84
CA GLU A 134 -5.77 -7.53 -12.77
C GLU A 134 -5.84 -6.09 -13.27
N HIS A 135 -6.44 -5.17 -12.50
CA HIS A 135 -6.54 -3.76 -12.88
C HIS A 135 -6.64 -2.86 -11.65
N GLU A 136 -6.39 -1.56 -11.85
CA GLU A 136 -6.69 -0.55 -10.86
C GLU A 136 -8.20 -0.25 -10.83
N ASP A 137 -8.75 -0.15 -9.62
CA ASP A 137 -10.10 0.27 -9.30
C ASP A 137 -10.04 1.24 -8.11
N ARG A 138 -10.27 2.53 -8.42
CA ARG A 138 -10.28 3.63 -7.45
C ARG A 138 -11.70 4.04 -7.04
N GLN A 139 -12.72 3.22 -7.32
CA GLN A 139 -14.10 3.56 -6.97
C GLN A 139 -14.32 3.49 -5.45
N VAL A 140 -14.90 4.56 -4.90
CA VAL A 140 -15.36 4.66 -3.50
C VAL A 140 -16.72 5.35 -3.49
N PRO A 141 -17.83 4.67 -3.09
CA PRO A 141 -17.90 3.28 -2.67
C PRO A 141 -17.69 2.29 -3.82
N LEU A 142 -17.45 1.03 -3.48
CA LEU A 142 -17.32 -0.06 -4.45
C LEU A 142 -18.66 -0.34 -5.16
N PRO A 143 -18.63 -0.79 -6.43
CA PRO A 143 -19.85 -1.19 -7.12
C PRO A 143 -20.52 -2.38 -6.41
N ARG A 144 -21.86 -2.32 -6.31
CA ARG A 144 -22.68 -3.38 -5.71
C ARG A 144 -23.20 -4.34 -6.80
N PRO A 145 -23.43 -5.63 -6.45
CA PRO A 145 -23.20 -6.26 -5.15
C PRO A 145 -21.72 -6.56 -4.89
N LEU A 146 -21.33 -6.65 -3.61
CA LEU A 146 -20.02 -7.17 -3.22
C LEU A 146 -20.06 -8.71 -3.21
N PRO A 147 -18.93 -9.39 -3.52
CA PRO A 147 -17.71 -8.85 -4.11
C PRO A 147 -17.90 -8.45 -5.59
N PRO A 148 -17.13 -7.48 -6.11
CA PRO A 148 -17.11 -7.17 -7.54
C PRO A 148 -16.82 -8.42 -8.39
N ARG A 149 -17.39 -8.46 -9.59
CA ARG A 149 -17.30 -9.62 -10.51
C ARG A 149 -16.30 -9.35 -11.62
N CYS A 150 -15.51 -10.36 -11.92
CA CYS A 150 -14.66 -10.40 -13.11
C CYS A 150 -15.52 -10.71 -14.35
N PRO A 151 -15.16 -10.24 -15.56
CA PRO A 151 -15.84 -10.62 -16.81
C PRO A 151 -15.96 -12.13 -17.03
N CYS A 152 -15.08 -12.95 -16.44
CA CYS A 152 -15.17 -14.41 -16.51
C CYS A 152 -16.22 -15.04 -15.55
N GLY A 153 -16.94 -14.21 -14.79
CA GLY A 153 -17.96 -14.61 -13.81
C GLY A 153 -17.44 -14.90 -12.39
N ALA A 154 -16.12 -15.05 -12.22
CA ALA A 154 -15.50 -15.23 -10.90
C ALA A 154 -15.54 -13.93 -10.07
N ARG A 155 -15.28 -14.05 -8.77
CA ARG A 155 -15.13 -12.89 -7.89
C ARG A 155 -13.80 -12.19 -8.15
N LEU A 156 -13.78 -10.88 -7.99
CA LEU A 156 -12.56 -10.12 -7.80
C LEU A 156 -12.18 -10.15 -6.32
N ARG A 157 -10.87 -10.10 -6.06
CA ARG A 157 -10.27 -9.93 -4.73
C ARG A 157 -9.25 -8.78 -4.77
N PRO A 158 -8.93 -8.16 -3.64
CA PRO A 158 -7.78 -7.26 -3.55
C PRO A 158 -6.48 -7.95 -3.98
N ALA A 159 -5.62 -7.22 -4.68
CA ALA A 159 -4.39 -7.70 -5.28
C ALA A 159 -3.14 -7.31 -4.50
#